data_AF-A0A182WHR7-F1
#
_entry.id   AF-A0A182WHR7-F1
#
_cell.length_a   1.000
_cell.length_b   1.000
_cell.length_c   1.000
_cell.angle_alpha   90.00
_cell.angle_beta   90.00
_cell.angle_gamma   90.00
#
_symmetry.space_group_name_H-M   'P 1'
#
loop_
_entity.id
_entity.type
_entity.pdbx_description
1 polymer ?
#
loop_
_entity_poly.entity_id
_entity_poly.type
_entity_poly.pdbx_seq_one_letter_code
_entity_poly.pdbx_strand_id
1 'polypeptide(L)'
;HPKDCCQLPSLIDEDLLRNCKNLYGGEQLQRTLIHERGKCFVECALNATGTLVNGVLDQAKILHVIVTEIQNDPAVMQLFQGSTLQCMQSVATVVNEQPPATGCSRLGVDFVGCVNIRNFLNCPPHVWNNSAQCNNLKQFILQCPQPF
;
A
#
# COMPACT_ATOMS: atom_id res chain seq x y z
N HIS A 1 2.09 -10.65 -13.07
CA HIS A 1 1.51 -9.88 -11.94
C HIS A 1 2.35 -8.61 -11.74
N PRO A 2 1.82 -7.46 -11.24
CA PRO A 2 2.61 -6.23 -11.07
C PRO A 2 3.93 -6.43 -10.29
N LYS A 3 3.92 -7.28 -9.27
CA LYS A 3 5.13 -7.65 -8.50
C LYS A 3 6.23 -8.35 -9.32
N ASP A 4 5.88 -8.99 -10.44
CA ASP A 4 6.86 -9.61 -11.35
C ASP A 4 7.53 -8.58 -12.27
N CYS A 5 6.94 -7.38 -12.34
CA CYS A 5 7.41 -6.27 -13.16
C CYS A 5 8.25 -5.28 -12.38
N CYS A 6 7.91 -5.03 -11.12
CA CYS A 6 8.67 -4.16 -10.22
C CYS A 6 8.96 -4.91 -8.92
N GLN A 7 10.21 -5.34 -8.75
CA GLN A 7 10.65 -6.18 -7.64
C GLN A 7 10.98 -5.32 -6.40
N LEU A 8 9.94 -4.77 -5.78
CA LEU A 8 10.07 -3.99 -4.55
C LEU A 8 10.07 -4.91 -3.31
N PRO A 9 10.86 -4.59 -2.27
CA PRO A 9 10.81 -5.31 -0.99
C PRO A 9 9.45 -5.12 -0.30
N SER A 10 9.09 -6.08 0.56
CA SER A 10 7.97 -5.91 1.49
C SER A 10 8.39 -4.98 2.62
N LEU A 11 7.51 -4.07 3.04
CA LEU A 11 7.73 -3.21 4.22
C LEU A 11 7.16 -3.80 5.51
N ILE A 12 6.37 -4.87 5.39
CA ILE A 12 5.66 -5.47 6.52
C ILE A 12 6.13 -6.91 6.62
N ASP A 13 6.46 -7.31 7.84
CA ASP A 13 6.84 -8.67 8.20
C ASP A 13 5.80 -9.69 7.72
N GLU A 14 6.28 -10.82 7.21
CA GLU A 14 5.43 -11.83 6.59
C GLU A 14 4.47 -12.47 7.59
N ASP A 15 4.86 -12.64 8.85
CA ASP A 15 4.02 -13.24 9.87
C ASP A 15 2.94 -12.27 10.35
N LEU A 16 3.24 -10.96 10.40
CA LEU A 16 2.21 -9.94 10.60
C LEU A 16 1.17 -9.97 9.47
N LEU A 17 1.61 -10.02 8.21
CA LEU A 17 0.71 -10.14 7.06
C LEU A 17 -0.10 -11.44 7.09
N ARG A 18 0.53 -12.56 7.47
CA ARG A 18 -0.13 -13.86 7.63
C ARG A 18 -1.22 -13.81 8.70
N ASN A 19 -0.95 -13.18 9.84
CA ASN A 19 -1.92 -13.01 10.92
C ASN A 19 -3.12 -12.18 10.47
N CYS A 20 -2.89 -11.04 9.81
CA CYS A 20 -3.97 -10.22 9.25
C CYS A 20 -4.76 -10.97 8.18
N LYS A 21 -4.09 -11.79 7.35
CA LYS A 21 -4.75 -12.66 6.37
C LYS A 21 -5.58 -13.76 7.03
N ASN A 22 -5.21 -14.27 8.19
CA ASN A 22 -6.03 -15.27 8.89
C ASN A 22 -7.29 -14.65 9.49
N LEU A 23 -7.21 -13.39 9.96
CA LEU A 23 -8.35 -12.66 10.51
C LEU A 23 -9.32 -12.18 9.43
N TYR A 24 -8.79 -11.70 8.31
CA TYR A 24 -9.57 -11.00 7.28
C TYR A 24 -9.56 -11.71 5.91
N GLY A 25 -8.82 -12.80 5.75
CA GLY A 25 -8.84 -13.70 4.59
C GLY A 25 -9.69 -14.95 4.84
N GLY A 26 -10.14 -15.62 3.78
CA GLY A 26 -11.02 -16.79 3.85
C GLY A 26 -11.77 -17.06 2.54
N GLU A 27 -12.48 -18.19 2.44
CA GLU A 27 -13.08 -18.79 1.23
C GLU A 27 -13.91 -17.86 0.32
N GLN A 28 -14.10 -18.32 -0.94
CA GLN A 28 -14.68 -17.63 -2.09
C GLN A 28 -15.62 -16.48 -1.72
N LEU A 29 -15.02 -15.30 -1.67
CA LEU A 29 -15.71 -14.10 -1.28
C LEU A 29 -16.71 -13.72 -2.37
N GLN A 30 -17.98 -13.57 -2.00
CA GLN A 30 -18.91 -12.78 -2.79
C GLN A 30 -18.27 -11.39 -3.02
N ARG A 31 -18.33 -10.85 -4.24
CA ARG A 31 -17.62 -9.61 -4.64
C ARG A 31 -17.78 -8.46 -3.64
N THR A 32 -18.95 -8.35 -3.00
CA THR A 32 -19.27 -7.32 -2.01
C THR A 32 -18.40 -7.40 -0.75
N LEU A 33 -18.03 -8.61 -0.31
CA LEU A 33 -17.22 -8.83 0.89
C LEU A 33 -15.71 -8.64 0.67
N ILE A 34 -15.26 -8.65 -0.59
CA ILE A 34 -13.84 -8.50 -0.95
C ILE A 34 -13.34 -7.11 -0.55
N HIS A 35 -14.12 -6.07 -0.82
CA HIS A 35 -13.73 -4.70 -0.52
C HIS A 35 -13.64 -4.44 0.98
N GLU A 36 -14.65 -4.84 1.75
CA GLU A 36 -14.65 -4.67 3.21
C GLU A 36 -13.52 -5.44 3.90
N ARG A 37 -13.29 -6.70 3.51
CA ARG A 37 -12.18 -7.49 4.05
C ARG A 37 -10.82 -6.94 3.65
N GLY A 38 -10.69 -6.40 2.45
CA GLY A 38 -9.48 -5.72 1.98
C GLY A 38 -9.12 -4.51 2.84
N LYS A 39 -10.11 -3.68 3.20
CA LYS A 39 -9.91 -2.56 4.14
C LYS A 39 -9.37 -3.06 5.48
N CYS A 40 -10.04 -4.05 6.06
CA CYS A 40 -9.63 -4.58 7.37
C CYS A 40 -8.28 -5.29 7.36
N PHE A 41 -7.94 -5.99 6.27
CA PHE A 41 -6.63 -6.58 6.10
C PHE A 41 -5.52 -5.51 6.13
N VAL A 42 -5.70 -4.41 5.37
CA VAL A 42 -4.73 -3.31 5.33
C VAL A 42 -4.67 -2.57 6.66
N GLU A 43 -5.82 -2.26 7.25
CA GLU A 43 -5.89 -1.59 8.56
C GLU A 43 -5.20 -2.41 9.66
N CYS A 44 -5.40 -3.73 9.66
CA CYS A 44 -4.71 -4.66 10.56
C CYS A 44 -3.18 -4.56 10.41
N ALA A 45 -2.68 -4.57 9.17
CA ALA A 45 -1.25 -4.52 8.91
C ALA A 45 -0.62 -3.17 9.34
N LEU A 46 -1.34 -2.07 9.12
CA LEU A 46 -0.89 -0.74 9.55
C LEU A 46 -0.94 -0.58 11.08
N ASN A 47 -1.98 -1.10 11.74
CA ASN A 47 -2.06 -1.12 13.21
C ASN A 47 -0.95 -2.00 13.82
N ALA A 48 -0.68 -3.17 13.24
CA ALA A 48 0.34 -4.09 13.73
C ALA A 48 1.77 -3.51 13.66
N THR A 49 2.03 -2.64 12.69
CA THR A 49 3.30 -1.90 12.56
C THR A 49 3.30 -0.59 13.36
N GLY A 50 2.17 -0.24 14.00
CA GLY A 50 1.98 1.02 14.71
C GLY A 50 1.97 2.25 13.80
N THR A 51 1.85 2.06 12.48
CA THR A 51 1.83 3.12 11.45
C THR A 51 0.44 3.73 11.24
N LEU A 52 -0.59 3.07 11.78
CA LEU A 52 -1.91 3.64 11.99
C LEU A 52 -2.21 3.56 13.50
N VAL A 53 -2.57 4.68 14.11
CA VAL A 53 -2.87 4.78 15.54
C VAL A 53 -4.12 5.61 15.72
N ASN A 54 -5.14 5.04 16.40
CA ASN A 54 -6.43 5.70 16.61
C ASN A 54 -7.07 6.23 15.31
N GLY A 55 -6.93 5.47 14.22
CA GLY A 55 -7.46 5.85 12.90
C GLY A 55 -6.66 6.94 12.17
N VAL A 56 -5.47 7.30 12.64
CA VAL A 56 -4.61 8.33 12.02
C VAL A 56 -3.28 7.71 11.59
N LEU A 57 -2.84 8.03 10.36
CA LEU A 57 -1.54 7.58 9.84
C LEU A 57 -0.41 8.33 10.53
N ASP A 58 0.57 7.60 11.05
CA ASP A 58 1.77 8.13 11.69
C ASP A 58 2.91 8.24 10.67
N GLN A 59 3.06 9.43 10.06
CA GLN A 59 4.08 9.69 9.03
C GLN A 59 5.48 9.31 9.49
N ALA A 60 5.85 9.67 10.71
CA ALA A 60 7.20 9.46 11.21
C ALA A 60 7.50 7.96 11.33
N LYS A 61 6.56 7.17 11.83
CA LYS A 61 6.70 5.71 11.90
C LYS A 61 6.70 5.06 10.53
N ILE A 62 5.87 5.51 9.59
CA ILE A 62 5.88 4.98 8.21
C ILE A 62 7.25 5.22 7.56
N LEU A 63 7.79 6.43 7.67
CA LEU A 63 9.12 6.75 7.14
C LEU A 63 10.22 5.95 7.84
N HIS A 64 10.08 5.70 9.14
CA HIS A 64 11.02 4.87 9.89
C HIS A 64 11.01 3.41 9.38
N VAL A 65 9.83 2.81 9.18
CA VAL A 65 9.71 1.46 8.59
C VAL A 65 10.38 1.39 7.22
N ILE A 66 10.16 2.39 6.36
CA ILE A 66 10.80 2.46 5.03
C ILE A 66 12.34 2.44 5.13
N VAL A 67 12.90 3.24 6.03
CA VAL A 67 14.36 3.31 6.23
C VAL A 67 14.89 1.97 6.75
N THR A 68 14.22 1.36 7.72
CA THR A 68 14.64 0.09 8.32
C THR A 68 14.65 -1.05 7.29
N GLU A 69 13.59 -1.16 6.49
CA GLU A 69 13.43 -2.27 5.54
C GLU A 69 14.23 -2.08 4.24
N ILE A 70 14.51 -0.83 3.83
CA ILE A 70 15.13 -0.53 2.51
C ILE A 70 16.51 0.13 2.64
N GLN A 71 17.16 0.02 3.79
CA GLN A 71 18.46 0.66 4.07
C GLN A 71 19.57 0.39 3.01
N ASN A 72 19.49 -0.71 2.26
CA ASN A 72 20.50 -1.13 1.29
C ASN A 72 20.23 -0.69 -0.16
N ASP A 73 19.11 0.00 -0.45
CA ASP A 73 18.77 0.47 -1.79
C ASP A 73 18.26 1.93 -1.75
N PRO A 74 19.15 2.92 -1.91
CA PRO A 74 18.78 4.33 -1.82
C PRO A 74 17.74 4.77 -2.85
N ALA A 75 17.75 4.20 -4.06
CA ALA A 75 16.81 4.57 -5.11
C ALA A 75 15.40 4.06 -4.80
N VAL A 76 15.28 2.83 -4.29
CA VAL A 76 14.00 2.28 -3.84
C VAL A 76 13.53 2.98 -2.55
N MET A 77 14.43 3.28 -1.61
CA MET A 77 14.09 4.04 -0.39
C MET A 77 13.51 5.42 -0.73
N GLN A 78 14.18 6.19 -1.61
CA GLN A 78 13.71 7.50 -2.07
C GLN A 78 12.35 7.41 -2.76
N LEU A 79 12.14 6.38 -3.59
CA LEU A 79 10.85 6.12 -4.21
C LEU A 79 9.74 5.95 -3.16
N PHE A 80 9.95 5.06 -2.18
CA PHE A 80 8.95 4.81 -1.14
C PHE A 80 8.67 6.05 -0.29
N GLN A 81 9.71 6.80 0.10
CA GLN A 81 9.55 8.04 0.86
C GLN A 81 8.77 9.09 0.07
N GLY A 82 9.14 9.31 -1.20
CA GLY A 82 8.48 10.27 -2.08
C GLY A 82 6.99 9.93 -2.32
N SER A 83 6.70 8.68 -2.66
CA SER A 83 5.32 8.19 -2.82
C SER A 83 4.52 8.31 -1.51
N THR A 84 5.12 7.96 -0.38
CA THR A 84 4.48 8.08 0.95
C THR A 84 4.05 9.51 1.22
N LEU A 85 4.96 10.48 1.11
CA LEU A 85 4.65 11.89 1.39
C LEU A 85 3.55 12.43 0.48
N GLN A 86 3.59 12.10 -0.81
CA GLN A 86 2.55 12.52 -1.76
C GLN A 86 1.21 11.88 -1.43
N CYS A 87 1.18 10.59 -1.09
CA CYS A 87 -0.04 9.87 -0.79
C CYS A 87 -0.67 10.29 0.53
N MET A 88 0.14 10.63 1.54
CA MET A 88 -0.38 11.19 2.80
C MET A 88 -1.11 12.51 2.55
N GLN A 89 -0.60 13.37 1.66
CA GLN A 89 -1.28 14.60 1.26
C GLN A 89 -2.58 14.33 0.50
N SER A 90 -2.59 13.35 -0.43
CA SER A 90 -3.79 12.97 -1.17
C SER A 90 -4.90 12.48 -0.25
N VAL A 91 -4.61 11.52 0.63
CA VAL A 91 -5.64 10.94 1.53
C VAL A 91 -6.05 11.89 2.66
N ALA A 92 -5.19 12.84 3.06
CA ALA A 92 -5.53 13.86 4.06
C ALA A 92 -6.74 14.72 3.65
N THR A 93 -6.97 14.90 2.34
CA THR A 93 -8.12 15.64 1.82
C THR A 93 -9.46 14.93 2.04
N VAL A 94 -9.43 13.64 2.39
CA VAL A 94 -10.59 12.75 2.59
C VAL A 94 -10.90 12.56 4.10
N VAL A 95 -10.06 13.06 5.01
CA VAL A 95 -10.09 12.79 6.48
C VAL A 95 -11.29 13.41 7.23
N ASN A 96 -12.23 14.06 6.54
CA ASN A 96 -13.48 14.50 7.17
C ASN A 96 -14.50 13.37 7.39
N GLU A 97 -14.18 12.12 7.03
CA GLU A 97 -15.02 10.97 7.36
C GLU A 97 -14.75 10.50 8.79
N GLN A 98 -15.79 10.57 9.65
CA GLN A 98 -15.76 9.97 10.97
C GLN A 98 -15.42 8.47 10.87
N PRO A 99 -14.70 7.91 11.86
CA PRO A 99 -14.44 6.47 11.91
C PRO A 99 -15.76 5.71 11.75
N PRO A 100 -15.82 4.68 10.89
CA PRO A 100 -17.05 3.96 10.65
C PRO A 100 -17.57 3.33 11.95
N ALA A 101 -18.87 3.41 12.19
CA ALA A 101 -19.51 2.80 13.38
C ALA A 101 -19.34 1.27 13.40
N THR A 102 -19.15 0.66 12.23
CA THR A 102 -18.89 -0.78 12.04
C THR A 102 -17.96 -0.99 10.85
N GLY A 103 -17.02 -1.93 10.95
CA GLY A 103 -16.06 -2.23 9.89
C GLY A 103 -14.80 -1.36 9.95
N CYS A 104 -13.94 -1.49 8.93
CA CYS A 104 -12.64 -0.81 8.90
C CYS A 104 -12.68 0.41 7.97
N SER A 105 -11.83 1.38 8.28
CA SER A 105 -11.70 2.64 7.55
C SER A 105 -11.16 2.43 6.13
N ARG A 106 -11.53 3.33 5.22
CA ARG A 106 -10.95 3.39 3.87
C ARG A 106 -9.54 3.99 3.85
N LEU A 107 -9.19 4.78 4.88
CA LEU A 107 -7.91 5.50 4.95
C LEU A 107 -6.70 4.59 4.67
N GLY A 108 -6.64 3.41 5.29
CA GLY A 108 -5.52 2.49 5.12
C GLY A 108 -5.40 1.95 3.70
N VAL A 109 -6.50 1.49 3.10
CA VAL A 109 -6.48 0.93 1.74
C VAL A 109 -6.23 1.99 0.68
N ASP A 110 -6.76 3.21 0.86
CA ASP A 110 -6.55 4.32 -0.07
C ASP A 110 -5.08 4.78 -0.02
N PHE A 111 -4.51 4.91 1.18
CA PHE A 111 -3.11 5.26 1.35
C PHE A 111 -2.16 4.20 0.76
N VAL A 112 -2.33 2.93 1.12
CA VAL A 112 -1.47 1.84 0.61
C VAL A 112 -1.66 1.63 -0.89
N GLY A 113 -2.90 1.77 -1.39
CA GLY A 113 -3.19 1.75 -2.82
C GLY A 113 -2.45 2.84 -3.57
N CYS A 114 -2.48 4.07 -3.05
CA CYS A 114 -1.74 5.20 -3.61
C CYS A 114 -0.24 4.94 -3.68
N VAL A 115 0.37 4.51 -2.56
CA VAL A 115 1.82 4.25 -2.50
C VAL A 115 2.21 3.15 -3.48
N ASN A 116 1.45 2.05 -3.53
CA ASN A 116 1.75 0.93 -4.43
C ASN A 116 1.68 1.32 -5.91
N ILE A 117 0.66 2.08 -6.32
CA ILE A 117 0.55 2.49 -7.73
C ILE A 117 1.66 3.49 -8.08
N ARG A 118 1.92 4.50 -7.24
CA ARG A 118 3.01 5.44 -7.48
C ARG A 118 4.36 4.74 -7.56
N ASN A 119 4.63 3.79 -6.67
CA ASN A 119 5.86 3.01 -6.69
C ASN A 119 5.99 2.17 -7.96
N PHE A 120 4.91 1.52 -8.39
CA PHE A 120 4.91 0.75 -9.63
C PHE A 120 5.18 1.62 -10.86
N LEU A 121 4.51 2.77 -10.95
CA LEU A 121 4.65 3.70 -12.08
C LEU A 121 6.03 4.37 -12.12
N ASN A 122 6.67 4.55 -10.97
CA ASN A 122 7.98 5.18 -10.85
C ASN A 122 9.08 4.18 -10.46
N CYS A 123 8.86 2.88 -10.73
CA CYS A 123 9.78 1.81 -10.40
C CYS A 123 11.20 2.09 -10.93
N PRO A 124 12.25 1.98 -10.09
CA PRO A 124 13.61 2.25 -10.53
C PRO A 124 14.09 1.22 -11.57
N PRO A 125 14.91 1.62 -12.56
CA PRO A 125 15.31 0.73 -13.65
C PRO A 125 16.00 -0.56 -13.21
N HIS A 126 16.75 -0.55 -12.11
CA HIS A 126 17.51 -1.72 -11.65
C HIS A 126 16.64 -2.80 -10.99
N VAL A 127 15.41 -2.48 -10.59
CA VAL A 127 14.41 -3.43 -10.06
C VAL A 127 13.20 -3.59 -11.01
N TRP A 128 13.26 -2.96 -12.19
CA TRP A 128 12.23 -3.06 -13.22
C TRP A 128 12.56 -4.17 -14.22
N ASN A 129 11.58 -5.05 -14.45
CA ASN A 129 11.64 -6.02 -15.53
C ASN A 129 11.22 -5.36 -16.86
N ASN A 130 12.19 -5.12 -17.73
CA ASN A 130 11.99 -4.46 -19.02
C ASN A 130 11.42 -5.40 -20.11
N SER A 131 10.39 -6.18 -19.79
CA SER A 131 9.66 -6.99 -20.76
C SER A 131 8.53 -6.20 -21.42
N ALA A 132 8.13 -6.60 -22.63
CA ALA A 132 6.97 -6.03 -23.31
C ALA A 132 5.69 -6.13 -22.45
N GLN A 133 5.52 -7.24 -21.74
CA GLN A 133 4.40 -7.45 -20.83
C GLN A 133 4.35 -6.40 -19.72
N CYS A 134 5.49 -6.12 -19.08
CA CYS A 134 5.57 -5.16 -17.99
C CYS A 134 5.40 -3.73 -18.46
N ASN A 135 5.98 -3.39 -19.61
CA ASN A 135 5.82 -2.07 -20.21
C ASN A 135 4.35 -1.82 -20.61
N ASN A 136 3.68 -2.81 -21.20
CA ASN A 136 2.25 -2.71 -21.52
C ASN A 136 1.39 -2.58 -20.26
N LEU A 137 1.70 -3.33 -19.20
CA LEU A 137 1.00 -3.21 -17.92
C LEU A 137 1.14 -1.82 -17.31
N LYS A 138 2.35 -1.23 -17.36
CA LYS A 138 2.60 0.14 -16.91
C LYS A 138 1.78 1.17 -17.70
N GLN A 139 1.74 1.04 -19.03
CA GLN A 139 0.92 1.91 -19.87
C GLN A 139 -0.58 1.77 -19.58
N PHE A 140 -1.05 0.54 -19.35
CA PHE A 140 -2.44 0.29 -18.99
C PHE A 140 -2.82 0.97 -17.67
N ILE A 141 -1.99 0.83 -16.63
CA ILE A 141 -2.26 1.44 -15.31
C ILE A 141 -2.27 2.98 -15.39
N LEU A 142 -1.42 3.59 -16.23
CA LEU A 142 -1.43 5.04 -16.47
C LEU A 142 -2.76 5.57 -17.02
N GLN A 143 -3.54 4.72 -17.70
CA GLN A 143 -4.83 5.08 -18.28
C GLN A 143 -6.00 4.81 -17.34
N CYS A 144 -5.77 4.11 -16.22
CA CYS A 144 -6.82 3.85 -15.23
C CYS A 144 -7.06 5.09 -14.35
N PRO A 145 -8.33 5.42 -14.03
CA PRO A 145 -8.64 6.38 -12.99
C PRO A 145 -8.00 5.92 -11.67
N GLN A 146 -7.22 6.80 -11.04
CA GLN A 146 -6.60 6.51 -9.75
C GLN A 146 -7.64 6.81 -8.66
N PRO A 147 -7.98 5.85 -7.78
CA PRO A 147 -9.12 5.97 -6.87
C PRO A 147 -8.82 6.76 -5.58
N PHE A 148 -7.73 7.51 -5.51
CA PHE A 148 -7.21 8.23 -4.34
C PHE A 148 -6.74 9.65 -4.68
#